data_AF-A0A4C1ZB13-F1
#
_entry.id   AF-A0A4C1ZB13-F1
#
_cell.length_a   1.000
_cell.length_b   1.000
_cell.length_c   1.000
_cell.angle_alpha   90.00
_cell.angle_beta   90.00
_cell.angle_gamma   90.00
#
_symmetry.space_group_name_H-M   'P 1'
#
loop_
_entity.id
_entity.type
_entity.pdbx_description
1 polymer ?
#
loop_
_entity_poly.entity_id
_entity_poly.type
_entity_poly.pdbx_seq_one_letter_code
_entity_poly.pdbx_strand_id
1 'polypeptide(L)'
;MVLQRLFDIIRTLAKSSLALRGHRKDLSQKGYHGNFLSFVELVARYDHILRRVFDMPRGSTRYFSATIQNEMIESMGNKLETLLLEQIRASLFFAIIMDTTQDISKSKYLHSVQQRYRWTDLRESPQVRDSVLIKQDNVPPSSGDADAF
;
A
#
# COMPACT_ATOMS: atom_id res chain seq x y z
N MET A 1 -0.34 20.33 13.47
CA MET A 1 -1.65 19.89 14.01
C MET A 1 -1.62 18.40 14.38
N VAL A 2 -2.55 17.88 15.18
CA VAL A 2 -2.53 16.45 15.62
C VAL A 2 -2.64 15.50 14.44
N LEU A 3 -3.58 15.77 13.53
CA LEU A 3 -3.85 14.92 12.37
C LEU A 3 -2.62 14.75 11.45
N GLN A 4 -1.86 15.83 11.21
CA GLN A 4 -0.63 15.77 10.42
C GLN A 4 0.39 14.79 11.01
N ARG A 5 0.54 14.77 12.33
CA ARG A 5 1.45 13.84 13.03
C ARG A 5 1.01 12.39 12.86
N LEU A 6 -0.30 12.14 12.86
CA LEU A 6 -0.85 10.81 12.64
C LEU A 6 -0.64 10.33 11.20
N PHE A 7 -0.80 11.22 10.22
CA PHE A 7 -0.45 10.93 8.83
C PHE A 7 1.04 10.61 8.67
N ASP A 8 1.93 11.37 9.33
CA ASP A 8 3.37 11.10 9.28
C ASP A 8 3.73 9.74 9.93
N ILE A 9 3.07 9.37 11.03
CA ILE A 9 3.23 8.04 11.65
C ILE A 9 2.75 6.93 10.69
N ILE A 10 1.55 7.06 10.12
CA ILE A 10 1.00 6.08 9.16
C ILE A 10 1.92 5.94 7.95
N ARG A 11 2.38 7.06 7.41
CA ARG A 11 3.33 7.09 6.29
C ARG A 11 4.62 6.36 6.64
N THR A 12 5.17 6.58 7.84
CA THR A 12 6.41 5.95 8.29
C THR A 12 6.25 4.43 8.40
N LEU A 13 5.13 3.97 8.96
CA LEU A 13 4.81 2.54 9.07
C LEU A 13 4.62 1.90 7.69
N ALA A 14 3.88 2.55 6.81
CA ALA A 14 3.65 2.09 5.44
C ALA A 14 4.96 1.98 4.63
N LYS A 15 5.84 2.99 4.71
CA LYS A 15 7.16 2.96 4.05
C LYS A 15 8.07 1.84 4.57
N SER A 16 7.87 1.40 5.80
CA SER A 16 8.69 0.37 6.45
C SER A 16 8.05 -1.02 6.37
N SER A 17 6.93 -1.17 5.63
CA SER A 17 6.14 -2.41 5.56
C SER A 17 5.72 -2.94 6.94
N LEU A 18 5.54 -2.06 7.92
CA LEU A 18 5.14 -2.43 9.27
C LEU A 18 3.62 -2.43 9.40
N ALA A 19 3.07 -3.51 9.96
CA ALA A 19 1.64 -3.60 10.24
C ALA A 19 1.23 -2.51 11.24
N LEU A 20 0.19 -1.72 10.92
CA LEU A 20 -0.28 -0.66 11.81
C LEU A 20 -0.92 -1.23 13.09
N ARG A 21 -1.61 -2.36 12.97
CA ARG A 21 -2.40 -2.97 14.05
C ARG A 21 -1.76 -4.24 14.57
N GLY A 22 -1.93 -4.46 15.87
CA GLY A 22 -1.64 -5.74 16.51
C GLY A 22 -2.84 -6.69 16.46
N HIS A 23 -2.67 -7.87 17.03
CA HIS A 23 -3.75 -8.87 17.11
C HIS A 23 -4.92 -8.43 18.02
N ARG A 24 -4.68 -7.49 18.93
CA ARG A 24 -5.68 -7.01 19.90
C ARG A 24 -6.40 -5.77 19.38
N LYS A 25 -7.73 -5.86 19.31
CA LYS A 25 -8.61 -4.79 18.81
C LYS A 25 -9.06 -3.83 19.90
N ASP A 26 -9.09 -4.28 21.17
CA ASP A 26 -9.57 -3.47 22.28
C ASP A 26 -8.42 -2.73 22.98
N LEU A 27 -8.46 -1.40 22.91
CA LEU A 27 -7.53 -0.48 23.60
C LEU A 27 -7.64 -0.57 25.14
N SER A 28 -8.68 -1.22 25.66
CA SER A 28 -8.87 -1.42 27.10
C SER A 28 -8.06 -2.58 27.68
N GLN A 29 -7.66 -3.53 26.84
CA GLN A 29 -6.97 -4.75 27.26
C GLN A 29 -5.47 -4.50 27.42
N LYS A 30 -4.89 -4.79 28.59
CA LYS A 30 -3.44 -4.67 28.81
C LYS A 30 -2.65 -5.49 27.79
N GLY A 31 -1.79 -4.86 26.99
CA GLY A 31 -0.88 -5.55 26.09
C GLY A 31 -0.48 -4.70 24.88
N TYR A 32 0.12 -5.36 23.89
CA TYR A 32 0.53 -4.71 22.64
C TYR A 32 -0.69 -4.42 21.75
N HIS A 33 -0.88 -3.14 21.38
CA HIS A 33 -2.00 -2.65 20.58
C HIS A 33 -1.63 -2.36 19.11
N GLY A 34 -0.43 -2.72 18.68
CA GLY A 34 0.06 -2.48 17.32
C GLY A 34 1.04 -1.34 17.20
N ASN A 35 1.80 -1.32 16.09
CA ASN A 35 2.87 -0.37 15.87
C ASN A 35 2.36 1.07 15.83
N PHE A 36 1.14 1.30 15.32
CA PHE A 36 0.56 2.64 15.28
C PHE A 36 0.47 3.28 16.67
N LEU A 37 -0.12 2.57 17.64
CA LEU A 37 -0.27 3.13 18.99
C LEU A 37 1.09 3.27 19.70
N SER A 38 2.01 2.33 19.48
CA SER A 38 3.38 2.42 20.01
C SER A 38 4.14 3.63 19.47
N PHE A 39 4.01 3.94 18.17
CA PHE A 39 4.62 5.13 17.59
C PHE A 39 3.93 6.41 18.05
N VAL A 40 2.60 6.43 18.20
CA VAL A 40 1.89 7.57 18.78
C VAL A 40 2.37 7.83 20.21
N GLU A 41 2.50 6.80 21.04
CA GLU A 41 3.02 6.91 22.40
C GLU A 41 4.47 7.44 22.41
N LEU A 42 5.33 6.93 21.52
CA LEU A 42 6.71 7.39 21.36
C LEU A 42 6.77 8.88 21.02
N VAL A 43 6.03 9.31 20.00
CA VAL A 43 6.01 10.72 19.56
C VAL A 43 5.41 11.61 20.65
N ALA A 44 4.39 11.13 21.37
CA ALA A 44 3.78 11.84 22.49
C ALA A 44 4.74 12.09 23.66
N ARG A 45 5.89 11.41 23.76
CA ARG A 45 6.93 11.73 24.76
C ARG A 45 7.62 13.07 24.47
N TYR A 46 7.67 13.46 23.19
CA TYR A 46 8.37 14.66 22.74
C TYR A 46 7.42 15.75 22.22
N ASP A 47 6.17 15.39 21.92
CA ASP A 47 5.15 16.31 21.43
C ASP A 47 4.02 16.51 22.44
N HIS A 48 4.05 17.65 23.12
CA HIS A 48 3.06 18.00 24.15
C HIS A 48 1.62 18.09 23.62
N ILE A 49 1.42 18.42 22.34
CA ILE A 49 0.09 18.50 21.73
C ILE A 49 -0.47 17.09 21.53
N LEU A 50 0.35 16.18 20.99
CA LEU A 50 -0.04 14.78 20.83
C LEU A 50 -0.24 14.12 22.20
N ARG A 51 0.61 14.44 23.18
CA ARG A 51 0.47 13.97 24.56
C ARG A 51 -0.87 14.35 25.17
N ARG A 52 -1.27 15.61 25.01
CA ARG A 52 -2.57 16.10 25.50
C ARG A 52 -3.74 15.30 24.95
N VAL A 53 -3.72 14.95 23.66
CA VAL A 53 -4.76 14.12 23.02
C VAL A 53 -4.69 12.67 23.48
N PHE A 54 -3.48 12.15 23.68
CA PHE A 54 -3.25 10.80 24.17
C PHE A 54 -3.84 10.58 25.56
N ASP A 55 -3.64 11.54 26.47
CA ASP A 55 -4.08 11.49 27.86
C ASP A 55 -5.58 11.84 28.03
N MET A 56 -6.31 12.19 26.97
CA MET A 56 -7.73 12.49 27.07
C MET A 56 -8.55 11.27 27.53
N PRO A 57 -9.61 11.47 28.33
CA PRO A 57 -10.45 10.40 28.83
C PRO A 57 -11.16 9.65 27.68
N ARG A 58 -11.62 8.43 28.00
CA ARG A 58 -12.47 7.66 27.07
C ARG A 58 -13.74 8.45 26.78
N GLY A 59 -14.09 8.58 25.50
CA GLY A 59 -15.22 9.41 25.03
C GLY A 59 -14.81 10.75 24.42
N SER A 60 -13.57 11.20 24.63
CA SER A 60 -13.02 12.32 23.87
C SER A 60 -12.65 11.91 22.44
N THR A 61 -12.63 12.87 21.51
CA THR A 61 -12.26 12.68 20.09
C THR A 61 -10.78 12.30 19.96
N ARG A 62 -10.48 11.04 20.23
CA ARG A 62 -9.16 10.44 20.05
C ARG A 62 -9.11 9.79 18.68
N TYR A 63 -8.33 10.37 17.79
CA TYR A 63 -8.11 9.90 16.41
C TYR A 63 -7.36 8.54 16.31
N PHE A 64 -7.37 7.75 17.38
CA PHE A 64 -6.64 6.49 17.50
C PHE A 64 -7.54 5.27 17.27
N SER A 65 -8.85 5.45 17.10
CA SER A 65 -9.74 4.33 16.81
C SER A 65 -9.38 3.67 15.49
N ALA A 66 -9.66 2.37 15.39
CA ALA A 66 -9.46 1.62 14.16
C ALA A 66 -10.22 2.26 12.97
N THR A 67 -11.44 2.73 13.20
CA THR A 67 -12.26 3.40 12.18
C THR A 67 -11.55 4.63 11.61
N ILE A 68 -11.07 5.53 12.47
CA ILE A 68 -10.39 6.75 12.03
C ILE A 68 -9.04 6.42 11.37
N GLN A 69 -8.32 5.40 11.85
CA GLN A 69 -7.12 4.92 11.16
C GLN A 69 -7.43 4.45 9.72
N ASN A 70 -8.53 3.72 9.51
CA ASN A 70 -8.94 3.28 8.18
C ASN A 70 -9.28 4.46 7.27
N GLU A 71 -10.05 5.44 7.78
CA GLU A 71 -10.40 6.65 7.03
C GLU A 71 -9.14 7.44 6.61
N MET A 72 -8.14 7.55 7.50
CA MET A 72 -6.86 8.17 7.16
C MET A 72 -6.12 7.41 6.05
N ILE A 73 -6.03 6.07 6.16
CA ILE A 73 -5.38 5.23 5.15
C ILE A 73 -6.10 5.34 3.80
N GLU A 74 -7.42 5.28 3.80
CA GLU A 74 -8.26 5.42 2.61
C GLU A 74 -8.09 6.79 1.97
N SER A 75 -8.10 7.86 2.76
CA SER A 75 -7.86 9.22 2.27
C SER A 75 -6.48 9.37 1.61
N MET A 76 -5.43 8.82 2.23
CA MET A 76 -4.08 8.78 1.65
C MET A 76 -4.06 7.95 0.36
N GLY A 77 -4.71 6.79 0.37
CA GLY A 77 -4.81 5.88 -0.78
C GLY A 77 -5.49 6.54 -1.97
N ASN A 78 -6.67 7.12 -1.77
CA ASN A 78 -7.44 7.80 -2.81
C ASN A 78 -6.67 9.00 -3.39
N LYS A 79 -5.97 9.76 -2.55
CA LYS A 79 -5.14 10.87 -3.03
C LYS A 79 -3.95 10.37 -3.85
N LEU A 80 -3.28 9.31 -3.39
CA LEU A 80 -2.17 8.69 -4.11
C LEU A 80 -2.63 8.12 -5.45
N GLU A 81 -3.74 7.39 -5.47
CA GLU A 81 -4.33 6.83 -6.68
C GLU A 81 -4.67 7.94 -7.68
N THR A 82 -5.34 9.00 -7.23
CA THR A 82 -5.68 10.14 -8.09
C THR A 82 -4.45 10.77 -8.72
N LEU A 83 -3.39 11.00 -7.93
CA LEU A 83 -2.13 11.56 -8.41
C LEU A 83 -1.45 10.62 -9.43
N LEU A 84 -1.43 9.31 -9.17
CA LEU A 84 -0.87 8.34 -10.10
C LEU A 84 -1.66 8.29 -11.41
N LEU A 85 -2.99 8.31 -11.34
CA LEU A 85 -3.85 8.35 -12.53
C LEU A 85 -3.66 9.62 -13.35
N GLU A 86 -3.52 10.77 -12.71
CA GLU A 86 -3.20 12.04 -13.37
C GLU A 86 -1.83 11.98 -14.06
N GLN A 87 -0.81 11.44 -13.38
CA GLN A 87 0.53 11.28 -13.95
C GLN A 87 0.54 10.31 -15.15
N ILE A 88 -0.13 9.16 -15.04
CA ILE A 88 -0.26 8.20 -16.13
C ILE A 88 -0.99 8.84 -17.32
N ARG A 89 -2.08 9.56 -17.07
CA ARG A 89 -2.84 10.26 -18.12
C ARG A 89 -2.07 11.40 -18.77
N ALA A 90 -1.16 12.05 -18.05
CA ALA A 90 -0.29 13.10 -18.60
C ALA A 90 0.96 12.54 -19.32
N SER A 91 1.35 11.30 -19.02
CA SER A 91 2.52 10.67 -19.63
C SER A 91 2.31 10.35 -21.11
N LEU A 92 3.35 10.58 -21.92
CA LEU A 92 3.39 10.16 -23.32
C LEU A 92 3.58 8.64 -23.45
N PHE A 93 4.26 8.03 -22.47
CA PHE A 93 4.54 6.60 -22.45
C PHE A 93 4.40 6.06 -21.02
N PHE A 94 3.83 4.86 -20.90
CA PHE A 94 3.82 4.12 -19.63
C PHE A 94 4.00 2.62 -19.85
N ALA A 95 4.53 1.93 -18.84
CA ALA A 95 4.71 0.49 -18.84
C ALA A 95 3.97 -0.14 -17.66
N ILE A 96 3.33 -1.27 -17.90
CA ILE A 96 2.71 -2.13 -16.89
C ILE A 96 3.56 -3.39 -16.79
N ILE A 97 4.20 -3.58 -15.64
CA ILE A 97 4.97 -4.79 -15.32
C ILE A 97 4.06 -5.66 -14.44
N MET A 98 3.75 -6.86 -14.91
CA MET A 98 3.05 -7.87 -14.12
C MET A 98 4.06 -8.90 -13.66
N ASP A 99 4.30 -8.96 -12.35
CA ASP A 99 5.09 -10.00 -11.71
C ASP A 99 4.15 -11.01 -11.04
N THR A 100 4.35 -12.31 -11.28
CA THR A 100 3.52 -13.35 -10.67
C THR A 100 4.39 -14.35 -9.93
N THR A 101 4.15 -14.47 -8.63
CA THR A 101 4.83 -15.44 -7.75
C THR A 101 3.99 -16.71 -7.61
N GLN A 102 4.60 -17.88 -7.78
CA GLN A 102 3.94 -19.16 -7.49
C GLN A 102 3.97 -19.47 -6.01
N ASP A 103 2.80 -19.79 -5.45
CA ASP A 103 2.70 -20.59 -4.23
C ASP A 103 2.81 -22.07 -4.67
N ILE A 104 3.70 -22.83 -4.02
CA ILE A 104 4.04 -24.23 -4.30
C ILE A 104 2.78 -25.12 -4.36
N SER A 105 1.67 -24.67 -3.77
CA SER A 105 0.42 -25.42 -3.67
C SER A 105 -0.61 -25.24 -4.81
N LYS A 106 -0.49 -24.26 -5.72
CA LYS A 106 -1.55 -24.01 -6.74
C LYS A 106 -1.04 -23.59 -8.12
N SER A 107 -1.40 -24.38 -9.13
CA SER A 107 -1.15 -24.10 -10.55
C SER A 107 -2.18 -23.10 -11.14
N LYS A 108 -1.69 -21.95 -11.62
CA LYS A 108 -2.13 -21.27 -12.86
C LYS A 108 -1.32 -19.99 -13.11
N TYR A 109 -0.84 -19.87 -14.35
CA TYR A 109 0.05 -18.82 -14.85
C TYR A 109 -0.72 -17.72 -15.58
N LEU A 110 -0.29 -16.47 -15.44
CA LEU A 110 -0.41 -15.41 -16.45
C LEU A 110 0.75 -14.39 -16.24
N HIS A 111 1.89 -14.60 -16.89
CA HIS A 111 2.93 -13.56 -16.99
C HIS A 111 2.61 -12.70 -18.22
N SER A 112 2.26 -11.41 -18.03
CA SER A 112 2.07 -10.48 -19.15
C SER A 112 2.71 -9.13 -18.86
N VAL A 113 3.75 -8.78 -19.60
CA VAL A 113 4.28 -7.41 -19.60
C VAL A 113 3.47 -6.63 -20.64
N GLN A 114 2.76 -5.60 -20.21
CA GLN A 114 1.99 -4.74 -21.12
C GLN A 114 2.67 -3.37 -21.21
N GLN A 115 3.23 -3.04 -22.36
CA GLN A 115 3.73 -1.69 -22.65
C GLN A 115 2.64 -0.96 -23.44
N ARG A 116 2.21 0.21 -22.98
CA ARG A 116 1.18 1.00 -23.69
C ARG A 116 1.77 2.33 -24.13
N TYR A 117 1.68 2.57 -25.43
CA TYR A 117 2.21 3.77 -26.06
C TYR A 117 1.07 4.74 -26.32
N ARG A 118 1.27 6.03 -26.03
CA ARG A 118 0.37 7.10 -26.46
C ARG A 118 1.20 8.10 -27.26
N TRP A 119 1.16 8.05 -28.58
CA TRP A 119 1.66 9.15 -29.41
C TRP A 119 0.51 10.11 -29.72
N THR A 120 0.81 11.40 -29.64
CA THR A 120 0.00 12.46 -30.26
C THR A 120 0.71 12.86 -31.55
N ASP A 121 0.09 12.60 -32.68
CA ASP A 121 0.56 13.17 -33.95
C ASP A 121 0.27 14.67 -33.92
N LEU A 122 1.26 15.51 -34.22
CA LEU A 122 1.08 16.98 -34.25
C LEU A 122 0.22 17.42 -35.44
N ARG A 123 -0.16 16.50 -36.34
CA ARG A 123 -0.91 16.80 -37.56
C ARG A 123 -2.21 16.00 -37.73
N GLU A 124 -2.45 14.96 -36.95
CA GLU A 124 -3.64 14.11 -37.08
C GLU A 124 -4.21 13.68 -35.72
N SER A 125 -5.53 13.44 -35.70
CA SER A 125 -6.32 13.04 -34.53
C SER A 125 -5.64 11.95 -33.70
N PRO A 126 -5.70 12.00 -32.35
CA PRO A 126 -4.97 11.07 -31.49
C PRO A 126 -5.39 9.62 -31.75
N GLN A 127 -4.46 8.80 -32.26
CA GLN A 127 -4.64 7.35 -32.41
C GLN A 127 -3.91 6.61 -31.29
N VAL A 128 -4.63 5.81 -30.53
CA VAL A 128 -4.05 4.85 -29.57
C VAL A 128 -3.79 3.55 -30.33
N ARG A 129 -2.55 3.05 -30.42
CA ARG A 129 -2.33 1.62 -30.73
C ARG A 129 -1.67 0.93 -29.55
N ASP A 130 -2.14 -0.28 -29.28
CA ASP A 130 -1.64 -1.16 -28.23
C ASP A 130 -0.59 -2.11 -28.84
N SER A 131 0.57 -2.30 -28.20
CA SER A 131 1.54 -3.33 -28.56
C SER A 131 1.88 -4.16 -27.32
N VAL A 132 1.44 -5.42 -27.31
CA VAL A 132 1.67 -6.34 -26.19
C VAL A 132 2.86 -7.24 -26.51
N LEU A 133 3.90 -7.21 -25.68
CA LEU A 133 5.04 -8.12 -25.80
C LEU A 133 4.86 -9.26 -24.77
N ILE A 134 4.38 -10.43 -25.23
CA ILE A 134 4.28 -11.62 -24.39
C ILE A 134 5.56 -12.43 -24.55
N LYS A 135 6.40 -12.49 -23.50
CA LYS A 135 7.53 -13.42 -23.44
C LYS A 135 7.08 -14.67 -22.69
N GLN A 136 6.98 -15.80 -23.39
CA GLN A 136 6.60 -17.08 -22.83
C GLN A 136 7.84 -17.98 -22.78
N ASP A 137 8.49 -18.04 -21.62
CA ASP A 137 9.58 -18.98 -21.39
C ASP A 137 8.96 -20.30 -20.89
N ASN A 138 8.90 -21.32 -21.76
CA ASN A 138 8.50 -22.68 -21.37
C ASN A 138 9.64 -23.28 -20.53
N VAL A 139 9.50 -23.28 -19.20
CA VAL A 139 10.34 -24.09 -18.33
C VAL A 139 9.77 -25.51 -18.32
N PRO A 140 10.51 -26.54 -18.81
CA PRO A 140 10.02 -27.91 -18.77
C PRO A 140 9.77 -28.33 -17.31
N PRO A 141 8.75 -29.16 -17.03
CA PRO A 141 8.54 -29.68 -15.69
C PRO A 141 9.81 -30.40 -15.25
N SER A 142 10.34 -30.02 -14.09
CA SER A 142 11.44 -30.74 -13.46
C SER A 142 10.98 -32.18 -13.25
N SER A 143 11.58 -33.11 -14.00
CA SER A 143 11.46 -34.54 -13.75
C SER A 143 11.82 -34.77 -12.28
N GLY A 144 10.97 -35.53 -11.60
CA GLY A 144 10.89 -35.52 -10.14
C GLY A 144 12.17 -35.90 -9.43
N ASP A 145 12.24 -35.43 -8.19
CA ASP A 145 12.72 -36.23 -7.08
C ASP A 145 11.63 -36.17 -6.01
N ALA A 146 10.77 -37.19 -6.04
CA ALA A 146 10.19 -37.68 -4.81
C ALA A 146 11.33 -38.40 -4.10
N ASP A 147 11.95 -37.77 -3.10
CA ASP A 147 12.56 -38.49 -1.97
C ASP A 147 13.01 -37.53 -0.85
N ALA A 148 12.49 -37.85 0.35
CA ALA A 148 13.14 -37.77 1.65
C ALA A 148 13.35 -36.42 2.38
N PHE A 149 12.59 -36.32 3.49
CA PHE A 149 12.70 -35.51 4.71
C PHE A 149 12.07 -34.11 4.74
#